data_AF-A0A3D9U6E3-F1
#
_entry.id   AF-A0A3D9U6E3-F1
#
_cell.length_a   1.000
_cell.length_b   1.000
_cell.length_c   1.000
_cell.angle_alpha   90.00
_cell.angle_beta   90.00
_cell.angle_gamma   90.00
#
_symmetry.space_group_name_H-M   'P 1'
#
loop_
_entity.id
_entity.type
_entity.pdbx_description
1 polymer ?
#
loop_
_entity_poly.entity_id
_entity_poly.type
_entity_poly.pdbx_seq_one_letter_code
_entity_poly.pdbx_strand_id
1 'polypeptide(L)' 'MKYMNLMQQLMDVDKKAREQERIELIHRFYHEGVSITTIANATNMCEEDISYIVNN' A
#
# COMPACT_ATOMS: atom_id res chain seq x y z
N MET A 1 29.69 -0.07 13.24
CA MET A 1 28.50 -0.95 13.03
C MET A 1 27.18 -0.42 13.60
N LYS A 2 27.15 0.42 14.66
CA LYS A 2 25.88 0.98 15.20
C LYS A 2 25.03 1.78 14.16
N TYR A 3 25.69 2.55 13.29
CA TYR A 3 24.99 3.41 12.31
C TYR A 3 24.32 2.65 11.16
N MET A 4 24.86 1.50 10.73
CA MET A 4 24.22 0.66 9.69
C MET A 4 22.89 0.08 10.16
N ASN A 5 22.78 -0.26 11.45
CA ASN A 5 21.53 -0.77 12.02
C ASN A 5 20.45 0.34 12.06
N LEU A 6 20.83 1.56 12.46
CA LEU A 6 19.90 2.70 12.47
C LEU A 6 19.43 3.10 11.07
N MET A 7 20.33 3.11 10.07
CA MET A 7 19.93 3.36 8.67
C MET A 7 18.94 2.32 8.16
N GLN A 8 19.16 1.03 8.47
CA GLN A 8 18.22 -0.03 8.09
C GLN A 8 16.85 0.17 8.75
N GLN A 9 16.83 0.49 10.04
CA GLN A 9 15.58 0.77 10.76
C GLN A 9 14.81 1.95 10.16
N LEU A 10 15.51 3.02 9.78
CA LEU A 10 14.89 4.19 9.14
C LEU A 10 14.30 3.83 7.76
N MET A 11 15.02 3.06 6.95
CA MET A 11 14.51 2.57 5.66
C MET A 11 13.29 1.66 5.83
N ASP A 12 13.27 0.82 6.86
CA ASP A 12 12.13 -0.07 7.14
C ASP A 12 10.89 0.73 7.57
N VAL A 13 11.07 1.79 8.37
CA VAL A 13 9.98 2.71 8.76
C VAL A 13 9.43 3.42 7.53
N ASP A 14 10.30 3.98 6.69
CA ASP A 14 9.95 4.68 5.46
C ASP A 14 9.23 3.76 4.46
N LYS A 15 9.69 2.50 4.32
CA LYS A 15 9.00 1.48 3.51
C LYS A 15 7.59 1.19 4.03
N LYS A 16 7.43 1.05 5.35
CA LYS A 16 6.11 0.81 5.97
C LYS A 16 5.17 2.00 5.79
N ALA A 17 5.67 3.23 5.90
CA ALA A 17 4.87 4.43 5.71
C ALA A 17 4.30 4.50 4.28
N ARG A 18 5.12 4.24 3.25
CA ARG A 18 4.66 4.18 1.86
C ARG A 18 3.63 3.08 1.61
N GLU A 19 3.83 1.91 2.23
CA GLU A 19 2.87 0.81 2.13
C GLU A 19 1.52 1.20 2.72
N GLN A 20 1.53 1.81 3.90
CA GLN A 20 0.34 2.29 4.58
C GLN A 20 -0.41 3.35 3.74
N GLU A 21 0.31 4.34 3.21
CA GLU A 21 -0.27 5.38 2.36
C GLU A 21 -0.93 4.78 1.11
N ARG A 22 -0.28 3.77 0.49
CA ARG A 22 -0.86 3.06 -0.66
C ARG A 22 -2.17 2.36 -0.31
N ILE A 23 -2.21 1.66 0.83
CA ILE A 23 -3.42 0.97 1.31
C ILE A 23 -4.54 1.98 1.56
N GLU A 24 -4.25 3.09 2.24
CA GLU A 24 -5.23 4.15 2.51
C GLU A 24 -5.81 4.75 1.23
N LEU A 25 -4.98 4.98 0.21
CA LEU A 25 -5.43 5.44 -1.10
C LEU A 25 -6.34 4.41 -1.79
N ILE A 26 -6.02 3.12 -1.72
CA ILE A 26 -6.86 2.05 -2.27
C ILE A 26 -8.24 2.05 -1.61
N HIS A 27 -8.31 2.09 -0.27
CA HIS A 27 -9.58 2.18 0.45
C HIS A 27 -10.37 3.43 0.08
N ARG A 28 -9.70 4.58 -0.01
CA ARG A 28 -10.34 5.84 -0.36
C ARG A 28 -10.99 5.78 -1.75
N PHE A 29 -10.25 5.34 -2.77
CA PHE A 29 -10.80 5.24 -4.11
C PHE A 29 -11.95 4.24 -4.19
N TYR A 30 -11.83 3.10 -3.50
CA TYR A 30 -12.90 2.13 -3.42
C TYR A 30 -14.16 2.73 -2.76
N HIS A 31 -13.99 3.48 -1.67
CA HIS A 31 -15.08 4.19 -1.00
C HIS A 31 -15.71 5.29 -1.86
N GLU A 32 -14.92 5.97 -2.71
CA GLU A 32 -15.39 6.93 -3.70
C GLU A 32 -16.12 6.26 -4.90
N GLY A 33 -16.23 4.92 -4.91
CA GLY A 33 -16.97 4.13 -5.91
C GLY A 33 -16.15 3.68 -7.11
N VAL A 34 -14.82 3.82 -7.07
CA VAL A 34 -13.93 3.32 -8.11
C VAL A 34 -13.90 1.79 -8.06
N SER A 35 -14.03 1.14 -9.23
CA SER A 35 -14.05 -0.33 -9.30
C SER A 35 -12.69 -0.95 -8.97
N ILE A 36 -12.73 -2.18 -8.42
CA ILE A 36 -11.54 -2.98 -8.11
C ILE A 36 -10.63 -3.12 -9.33
N THR A 37 -11.18 -3.42 -10.52
CA THR A 37 -10.44 -3.49 -11.79
C THR A 37 -9.71 -2.19 -12.13
N THR A 38 -10.34 -1.03 -11.92
CA THR A 38 -9.73 0.27 -12.21
C THR A 38 -8.56 0.54 -11.25
N ILE A 39 -8.74 0.22 -9.96
CA ILE A 39 -7.70 0.36 -8.94
C ILE A 39 -6.53 -0.59 -9.24
N ALA A 40 -6.82 -1.86 -9.52
CA ALA A 40 -5.83 -2.89 -9.87
C ALA A 40 -4.96 -2.47 -11.07
N ASN A 41 -5.59 -1.95 -12.12
CA ASN A 41 -4.89 -1.41 -13.29
C ASN A 41 -4.01 -0.20 -12.95
N ALA A 42 -4.50 0.71 -12.11
CA ALA A 42 -3.76 1.91 -11.71
C ALA A 42 -2.58 1.62 -10.77
N THR A 43 -2.69 0.60 -9.91
CA THR A 43 -1.63 0.20 -8.97
C THR A 43 -0.73 -0.90 -9.51
N ASN A 44 -1.04 -1.47 -10.69
CA ASN A 44 -0.38 -2.63 -11.27
C ASN A 44 -0.37 -3.84 -10.31
N MET A 45 -1.48 -4.01 -9.58
CA MET A 45 -1.76 -5.12 -8.66
C MET A 45 -2.83 -6.02 -9.25
N CYS A 46 -2.95 -7.24 -8.71
CA CYS A 46 -4.03 -8.15 -9.08
C CYS A 46 -5.35 -7.73 -8.39
N GLU A 47 -6.48 -8.04 -9.03
CA GLU A 47 -7.80 -7.73 -8.45
C GLU A 47 -8.02 -8.46 -7.11
N GLU A 48 -7.44 -9.65 -6.95
CA GLU A 48 -7.47 -10.43 -5.72
C GLU A 48 -6.77 -9.70 -4.57
N ASP A 49 -5.63 -9.05 -4.83
CA ASP A 49 -4.89 -8.29 -3.81
C ASP A 49 -5.67 -7.04 -3.39
N ILE A 50 -6.26 -6.33 -4.36
CA ILE A 50 -7.12 -5.18 -4.08
C ILE A 50 -8.35 -5.60 -3.28
N SER A 51 -8.98 -6.71 -3.67
CA SER A 51 -10.12 -7.29 -2.95
C SER A 51 -9.75 -7.68 -1.52
N TYR A 52 -8.57 -8.27 -1.31
CA TYR A 52 -8.07 -8.57 0.03
C TYR A 52 -7.87 -7.31 0.86
N ILE A 53 -7.30 -6.25 0.28
CA ILE A 53 -7.06 -4.98 0.96
C ILE A 53 -8.39 -4.33 1.38
N VAL A 54 -9.37 -4.21 0.48
CA VAL A 54 -10.61 -3.46 0.78
C VAL A 54 -11.58 -4.20 1.70
N ASN A 55 -11.43 -5.53 1.85
CA ASN A 55 -12.31 -6.37 2.66
C ASN A 55 -11.73 -6.78 4.03
N ASN A 56 -10.47 -6.45 4.33
CA ASN A 56 -9.83 -6.69 5.64
C ASN A 56 -9.43 -5.36 6.30
#